data_AF-A0AAD9KJT4-F1
#
_entry.id   AF-A0AAD9KJT4-F1
#
_cell.length_a   1.000
_cell.length_b   1.000
_cell.length_c   1.000
_cell.angle_alpha   90.00
_cell.angle_beta   90.00
_cell.angle_gamma   90.00
#
_symmetry.space_group_name_H-M   'P 1'
#
loop_
_entity.id
_entity.type
_entity.pdbx_description
1 polymer ?
#
loop_
_entity_poly.entity_id
_entity_poly.type
_entity_poly.pdbx_seq_one_letter_code
_entity_poly.pdbx_strand_id
1 'polypeptide(L)'
;MDKVTNKDILERTGLPSMEDLLIRKNLRWTGHLMRMSPDRLPKQVLYSLLSSVHRKRGRPRHRFKDTIKRNLKLRDMKTDSWTSLSQQRDKWRAIVK
;
A
#
# COMPACT_ATOMS: atom_id res chain seq x y z
N MET A 1 36.19 -13.84 -4.13
CA MET A 1 34.75 -14.12 -3.91
C MET A 1 33.98 -12.99 -4.57
N ASP A 2 33.41 -13.25 -5.75
CA ASP A 2 32.58 -12.27 -6.43
C ASP A 2 31.29 -12.04 -5.63
N LYS A 3 31.07 -10.80 -5.19
CA LYS A 3 29.84 -10.41 -4.48
C LYS A 3 28.86 -9.88 -5.52
N VAL A 4 27.75 -10.58 -5.69
CA VAL A 4 26.63 -10.13 -6.53
C VAL A 4 25.58 -9.50 -5.62
N THR A 5 25.07 -8.33 -5.98
CA THR A 5 24.03 -7.67 -5.17
C THR A 5 22.65 -8.27 -5.44
N ASN A 6 21.72 -8.17 -4.48
CA ASN A 6 20.33 -8.58 -4.69
C ASN A 6 19.70 -7.84 -5.88
N LYS A 7 20.10 -6.59 -6.13
CA LYS A 7 19.63 -5.82 -7.28
C LYS A 7 20.04 -6.50 -8.58
N ASP A 8 21.30 -6.90 -8.70
CA ASP A 8 21.81 -7.59 -9.90
C ASP A 8 21.12 -8.93 -10.13
N ILE A 9 20.81 -9.68 -9.07
CA ILE A 9 20.09 -10.95 -9.17
C ILE A 9 18.66 -10.72 -9.70
N LEU A 10 17.96 -9.71 -9.17
CA LEU A 10 16.59 -9.38 -9.61
C LEU A 10 16.58 -8.89 -11.06
N GLU A 11 17.54 -8.06 -11.46
CA GLU A 11 17.68 -7.60 -12.85
C GLU A 11 17.96 -8.77 -13.81
N ARG A 12 18.88 -9.68 -13.46
CA ARG A 12 19.20 -10.86 -14.29
C ARG A 12 18.04 -11.84 -14.44
N THR A 13 17.24 -12.00 -13.39
CA THR A 13 16.12 -12.96 -13.37
C THR A 13 14.80 -12.35 -13.83
N GLY A 14 14.71 -11.02 -13.95
CA GLY A 14 13.47 -10.30 -14.21
C GLY A 14 12.42 -10.46 -13.09
N LEU A 15 12.83 -10.89 -11.90
CA LEU A 15 11.93 -11.12 -10.78
C LEU A 15 11.66 -9.82 -10.02
N PRO A 16 10.42 -9.62 -9.52
CA PRO A 16 10.13 -8.49 -8.66
C PRO A 16 10.82 -8.66 -7.30
N SER A 17 11.22 -7.54 -6.72
CA SER A 17 11.71 -7.53 -5.33
C SER A 17 10.61 -7.97 -4.35
N MET A 18 11.02 -8.43 -3.16
CA MET A 18 10.06 -8.70 -2.08
C MET A 18 9.26 -7.45 -1.70
N GLU A 19 9.90 -6.27 -1.73
CA GLU A 19 9.23 -4.99 -1.46
C GLU A 19 8.12 -4.73 -2.49
N ASP A 20 8.40 -4.94 -3.79
CA ASP A 20 7.40 -4.79 -4.84
C ASP A 20 6.21 -5.72 -4.67
N LEU A 21 6.47 -6.99 -4.33
CA LEU A 21 5.41 -7.97 -4.08
C LEU A 21 4.52 -7.54 -2.92
N LEU A 22 5.10 -7.02 -1.83
CA LEU A 22 4.36 -6.56 -0.66
C LEU A 22 3.54 -5.30 -0.98
N ILE A 23 4.13 -4.32 -1.66
CA ILE A 23 3.44 -3.10 -2.11
C ILE A 23 2.25 -3.46 -3.00
N ARG A 24 2.46 -4.32 -4.00
CA ARG A 24 1.42 -4.79 -4.91
C ARG A 24 0.27 -5.47 -4.17
N LYS A 25 0.56 -6.40 -3.25
CA LYS A 25 -0.48 -7.08 -2.44
C LYS A 25 -1.25 -6.08 -1.58
N ASN A 26 -0.55 -5.15 -0.93
CA ASN A 26 -1.16 -4.15 -0.06
C ASN A 26 -2.08 -3.20 -0.84
N LEU A 27 -1.66 -2.70 -2.00
CA LEU A 27 -2.47 -1.83 -2.85
C LEU A 27 -3.67 -2.57 -3.48
N ARG A 28 -3.52 -3.85 -3.85
CA ARG A 28 -4.65 -4.68 -4.31
C ARG A 28 -5.73 -4.80 -3.24
N TRP A 29 -5.33 -5.11 -2.01
CA TRP A 29 -6.26 -5.22 -0.88
C TRP A 29 -6.90 -3.87 -0.55
N THR A 30 -6.12 -2.79 -0.60
CA THR A 30 -6.61 -1.42 -0.40
C THR A 30 -7.70 -1.05 -1.40
N GLY A 31 -7.50 -1.32 -2.68
CA GLY A 31 -8.56 -1.07 -3.67
C GLY A 31 -9.81 -1.91 -3.42
N HIS A 32 -9.65 -3.14 -2.93
CA HIS A 32 -10.79 -3.97 -2.53
C HIS A 32 -11.56 -3.35 -1.35
N LEU A 33 -10.86 -2.93 -0.29
CA LEU A 33 -11.45 -2.23 0.85
C LEU A 33 -12.22 -0.98 0.43
N MET A 34 -11.67 -0.18 -0.48
CA MET A 34 -12.31 1.06 -0.93
C MET A 34 -13.64 0.83 -1.64
N ARG A 35 -13.77 -0.28 -2.37
CA ARG A 35 -15.00 -0.70 -3.05
C ARG A 35 -15.96 -1.49 -2.16
N MET A 36 -15.55 -1.91 -0.96
CA MET A 36 -16.48 -2.50 0.00
C MET A 36 -17.52 -1.47 0.44
N SER A 37 -18.69 -1.95 0.84
CA SER A 37 -19.73 -1.13 1.44
C SER A 37 -19.27 -0.49 2.77
N PRO A 38 -19.69 0.74 3.12
CA PRO A 38 -19.23 1.44 4.32
C PRO A 38 -19.65 0.79 5.65
N ASP A 39 -20.66 -0.08 5.67
CA ASP A 39 -21.06 -0.89 6.83
C ASP A 39 -20.05 -2.00 7.17
N ARG A 40 -19.14 -2.33 6.25
CA ARG A 40 -18.17 -3.41 6.45
C ARG A 40 -17.10 -2.99 7.44
N LEU A 41 -16.90 -3.79 8.50
CA LEU A 41 -15.91 -3.57 9.55
C LEU A 41 -14.52 -3.18 9.03
N PRO A 42 -13.92 -3.82 8.00
CA PRO A 42 -12.58 -3.44 7.54
C PRO A 42 -12.51 -1.99 7.01
N LYS A 43 -13.56 -1.53 6.33
CA LYS A 43 -13.66 -0.16 5.82
C LYS A 43 -13.91 0.82 6.96
N GLN A 44 -14.75 0.46 7.92
CA GLN A 44 -14.98 1.26 9.12
C GLN A 44 -13.69 1.42 9.93
N VAL A 45 -12.93 0.35 10.17
CA VAL A 45 -11.66 0.40 10.90
C VAL A 45 -10.64 1.27 10.17
N LEU A 46 -10.57 1.21 8.85
CA LEU A 46 -9.67 2.06 8.04
C LEU A 46 -9.93 3.56 8.27
N TYR A 47 -11.20 3.95 8.38
CA TYR A 47 -11.64 5.35 8.55
C TYR A 47 -11.93 5.73 10.00
N SER A 48 -11.93 4.76 10.92
CA SER A 48 -12.15 4.99 12.33
C SER A 48 -11.08 5.98 12.82
N LEU A 49 -11.56 7.15 13.23
CA LEU A 49 -10.72 8.11 13.91
C LEU A 49 -10.42 7.52 15.28
N LEU A 50 -9.26 6.90 15.43
CA LEU A 50 -8.57 6.84 16.72
C LEU A 50 -8.14 8.28 17.06
N SER A 51 -9.14 9.12 17.38
CA SER A 51 -9.03 10.54 17.68
C SER A 51 -8.42 10.80 19.06
N SER A 52 -8.35 9.78 19.93
CA SER A 52 -7.94 9.94 21.31
C SER A 52 -7.12 8.76 21.83
N VAL A 53 -5.96 8.49 21.22
CA VAL A 53 -4.97 7.61 21.87
C VAL A 53 -3.63 8.32 21.86
N HIS A 54 -3.16 8.67 23.07
CA HIS A 54 -1.82 9.14 23.32
C HIS A 54 -0.82 8.11 22.76
N ARG A 55 -0.04 8.51 21.75
CA ARG A 55 0.97 7.61 21.17
C ARG A 55 2.27 7.76 21.92
N LYS A 56 2.91 6.62 22.23
CA LYS A 56 4.23 6.61 22.84
C LYS A 56 5.21 7.44 22.00
N ARG A 57 6.00 8.28 22.67
CA ARG A 57 7.12 9.02 22.09
C ARG A 57 8.13 8.04 21.49
N GLY A 58 8.70 8.35 20.33
CA GLY A 58 9.66 7.50 19.61
C GLY A 58 9.18 7.12 18.20
N ARG A 59 9.30 5.84 17.81
CA ARG A 59 8.83 5.31 16.53
C ARG A 59 7.58 4.42 16.70
N PRO A 60 6.37 5.01 16.82
CA PRO A 60 5.12 4.25 16.75
C PRO A 60 5.04 3.41 15.47
N ARG A 61 4.35 2.27 15.55
CA ARG A 61 4.00 1.50 14.35
C ARG A 61 3.14 2.37 13.43
N HIS A 62 3.42 2.30 12.13
CA HIS A 62 2.61 2.96 11.10
C HIS A 62 1.16 2.48 11.19
N ARG A 63 0.20 3.39 11.06
CA ARG A 63 -1.19 2.98 10.82
C ARG A 63 -1.26 2.37 9.43
N PHE A 64 -2.26 1.52 9.20
CA PHE A 64 -2.50 0.97 7.88
C PHE A 64 -2.64 2.07 6.80
N LYS A 65 -3.33 3.18 7.12
CA LYS A 65 -3.42 4.36 6.26
C LYS A 65 -2.06 4.98 5.93
N ASP A 66 -1.11 4.98 6.86
CA ASP A 66 0.25 5.50 6.64
C ASP A 66 1.03 4.57 5.71
N THR A 67 0.87 3.26 5.86
CA THR A 67 1.45 2.25 4.96
C THR A 67 0.91 2.41 3.54
N ILE A 68 -0.40 2.62 3.36
CA ILE A 68 -0.98 2.89 2.04
C ILE A 68 -0.33 4.13 1.41
N LYS A 69 -0.25 5.24 2.15
CA LYS A 69 0.37 6.48 1.65
C LYS A 69 1.83 6.29 1.25
N ARG A 70 2.60 5.54 2.04
CA ARG A 70 3.99 5.19 1.70
C ARG A 70 4.05 4.38 0.41
N ASN A 71 3.22 3.34 0.29
CA ASN A 71 3.19 2.47 -0.88
C ASN A 71 2.79 3.21 -2.17
N LEU A 72 1.85 4.16 -2.06
CA LEU A 72 1.48 5.04 -3.17
C LEU A 72 2.65 5.93 -3.60
N LYS A 73 3.38 6.53 -2.65
CA LYS A 73 4.57 7.34 -2.94
C LYS A 73 5.69 6.54 -3.60
N LEU A 74 5.93 5.31 -3.14
CA LEU A 74 6.92 4.40 -3.75
C LEU A 74 6.54 3.96 -5.18
N ARG A 75 5.30 4.25 -5.61
CA ARG A 75 4.79 3.97 -6.96
C ARG A 75 4.47 5.26 -7.73
N ASP A 76 4.97 6.40 -7.27
CA ASP A 76 4.76 7.72 -7.87
C ASP A 76 3.27 8.08 -8.09
N MET A 77 2.40 7.56 -7.24
CA MET A 77 0.96 7.83 -7.27
C MET A 77 0.61 9.01 -6.37
N LYS A 78 -0.27 9.89 -6.85
CA LYS A 78 -0.81 10.99 -6.04
C LYS A 78 -1.62 10.45 -4.86
N THR A 79 -1.30 10.91 -3.65
CA THR A 79 -1.94 10.49 -2.39
C THR A 79 -3.33 11.07 -2.15
N ASP A 80 -3.77 11.99 -3.01
CA ASP A 80 -4.99 12.76 -2.79
C ASP A 80 -6.16 12.25 -3.64
N SER A 81 -5.87 11.62 -4.80
CA SER A 81 -6.89 11.14 -5.75
C SER A 81 -7.07 9.62 -5.77
N TRP A 82 -6.24 8.86 -5.04
CA TRP A 82 -6.26 7.39 -5.11
C TRP A 82 -7.57 6.77 -4.60
N THR A 83 -8.31 7.45 -3.72
CA THR A 83 -9.60 6.97 -3.21
C THR A 83 -10.62 6.87 -4.35
N SER A 84 -10.76 7.92 -5.16
CA SER A 84 -11.62 7.95 -6.35
C SER A 84 -11.13 6.98 -7.42
N LEU A 85 -9.81 6.93 -7.66
CA LEU A 85 -9.19 6.00 -8.61
C LEU A 85 -9.49 4.53 -8.23
N SER A 86 -9.42 4.21 -6.93
CA SER A 86 -9.62 2.85 -6.43
C SER A 86 -11.06 2.36 -6.57
N GLN A 87 -12.04 3.24 -6.78
CA GLN A 87 -13.41 2.84 -7.12
C GLN A 87 -13.49 2.22 -8.52
N GLN A 88 -12.67 2.71 -9.45
CA GLN A 88 -12.60 2.21 -10.82
C GLN A 88 -11.70 0.97 -10.86
N ARG A 89 -12.31 -0.22 -10.80
CA ARG A 89 -11.61 -1.51 -10.66
C ARG A 89 -10.53 -1.72 -11.72
N ASP A 90 -10.82 -1.39 -12.97
CA ASP A 90 -9.92 -1.65 -14.09
C ASP A 90 -8.73 -0.69 -14.09
N LYS A 91 -8.99 0.61 -13.87
CA LYS A 91 -7.92 1.61 -13.72
C LYS A 91 -7.02 1.29 -12.52
N TRP A 92 -7.61 0.90 -11.39
CA TRP A 92 -6.85 0.49 -10.21
C TRP A 92 -5.97 -0.74 -10.48
N ARG A 93 -6.51 -1.76 -11.16
CA ARG A 93 -5.77 -2.97 -11.52
C ARG A 93 -4.62 -2.69 -12.48
N ALA A 94 -4.82 -1.79 -13.44
CA ALA A 94 -3.77 -1.40 -14.39
C ALA A 94 -2.59 -0.73 -13.68
N ILE A 95 -2.86 0.10 -12.68
CA ILE A 95 -1.84 0.88 -11.97
C ILE A 95 -1.10 0.06 -10.90
N VAL A 96 -1.78 -0.89 -10.27
CA VAL A 96 -1.17 -1.73 -9.21
C VAL A 96 -0.38 -2.91 -9.79
N LYS A 97 -0.17 -2.99 -11.10
CA LYS A 97 0.51 -4.12 -11.75
C LYS A 97 2.00 -4.18 -11.42
#